data_AF-A0A3L8S9L3-F1
#
_entry.id   AF-A0A3L8S9L3-F1
#
_cell.length_a   1.000
_cell.length_b   1.000
_cell.length_c   1.000
_cell.angle_alpha   90.00
_cell.angle_beta   90.00
_cell.angle_gamma   90.00
#
_symmetry.space_group_name_H-M   'P 1'
#
loop_
_entity.id
_entity.type
_entity.pdbx_description
1 polymer ?
#
loop_
_entity_poly.entity_id
_entity_poly.type
_entity_poly.pdbx_seq_one_letter_code
_entity_poly.pdbx_strand_id
1 'polypeptide(L)'
;MMSCQFTLHTQHLKTPNDWSPPEPAGKGTMPKDLQDLSHHCDVASFSVLLVGPGCHLWVHAALFSGPTFGFGHSHKDVACPGLEMKLWGNDGLFSPGVVEVVPCLYPQEKSKGSQSPRAQASVKVNPASICDAIGLVLKLEHCILAVTKADKAGRAEGRVVPLLSSRVPDPFLLLQVELHVHLDGAIRPETILYFGKKRGIPLPGNTVEELLKYISYDTPLSLPEFLEKFNYYMPAIAGDREAVKRIAYEFVETKAKEGVTYVEVRYSPHLLANAGVTPIPWGQAEGDLTPDEVVQLVNQGLKEGERDFHIKARSILCCMRHMPSWSPEVVELCKKYQNDSVVAVDLAGDETLKVEDYSEHKKAYEEAERCGIHRTVHAGEAGPAAMVKEAVYVLKAERVGHGYHVVDDPELYKQLLKIKMHFEVCPWSSYLTGACSPDFTKHPVIQFKKDRANYSLNTDDPLIFNSTIDTDYGIVKEHMGFTEEEFKRVNINAAQSSFLPEKEKQELLNKLYEAYGMVPNAS
;
A
#
# COMPACT_ATOMS: atom_id res chain seq x y z
N MET A 1 36.88 -23.89 -36.11
CA MET A 1 35.66 -23.08 -36.25
C MET A 1 35.52 -22.25 -34.98
N MET A 2 35.56 -20.90 -35.14
CA MET A 2 35.15 -19.78 -34.25
C MET A 2 35.04 -20.09 -32.73
N SER A 3 35.82 -19.54 -31.79
CA SER A 3 36.40 -18.21 -31.51
C SER A 3 35.41 -17.03 -31.42
N CYS A 4 35.17 -16.57 -30.19
CA CYS A 4 35.12 -15.14 -29.84
C CYS A 4 35.47 -14.98 -28.36
N GLN A 5 36.74 -14.66 -28.10
CA GLN A 5 37.23 -14.04 -26.87
C GLN A 5 37.13 -12.53 -27.06
N PHE A 6 36.57 -11.80 -26.09
CA PHE A 6 36.73 -10.34 -26.04
C PHE A 6 37.90 -9.99 -25.11
N THR A 7 38.93 -9.43 -25.71
CA THR A 7 40.13 -8.87 -25.08
C THR A 7 39.84 -7.44 -24.62
N LEU A 8 40.01 -7.14 -23.35
CA LEU A 8 40.06 -5.76 -22.86
C LEU A 8 41.41 -5.14 -23.25
N HIS A 9 41.37 -4.09 -24.07
CA HIS A 9 42.53 -3.24 -24.33
C HIS A 9 42.68 -2.19 -23.21
N THR A 10 43.79 -2.29 -22.49
CA THR A 10 44.34 -1.19 -21.70
C THR A 10 44.93 -0.14 -22.64
N GLN A 11 44.36 1.07 -22.68
CA GLN A 11 45.03 2.23 -23.26
C GLN A 11 45.46 3.22 -22.17
N HIS A 12 46.71 3.64 -22.32
CA HIS A 12 47.49 4.49 -21.45
C HIS A 12 46.90 5.89 -21.23
N LEU A 13 47.09 6.38 -20.00
CA LEU A 13 46.96 7.78 -19.59
C LEU A 13 47.77 8.70 -20.52
N LYS A 14 47.12 9.69 -21.13
CA LYS A 14 47.76 10.89 -21.68
C LYS A 14 47.57 12.07 -20.73
N THR A 15 48.65 12.82 -20.53
CA THR A 15 48.78 13.98 -19.64
C THR A 15 48.08 15.24 -20.18
N PRO A 16 47.76 16.21 -19.32
CA PRO A 16 46.99 17.41 -19.68
C PRO A 16 47.90 18.46 -20.32
N ASN A 17 47.82 18.59 -21.64
CA ASN A 17 48.19 19.79 -22.40
C ASN A 17 47.80 19.51 -23.85
N ASP A 18 46.62 19.98 -24.27
CA ASP A 18 46.26 20.31 -25.66
C ASP A 18 44.74 20.41 -25.76
N TRP A 19 44.15 21.58 -25.49
CA TRP A 19 42.84 21.94 -26.06
C TRP A 19 42.76 23.47 -26.17
N SER A 20 42.84 23.96 -27.40
CA SER A 20 42.58 25.35 -27.80
C SER A 20 41.11 25.48 -28.25
N PRO A 21 40.46 26.65 -28.10
CA PRO A 21 39.03 26.81 -28.36
C PRO A 21 38.73 27.06 -29.85
N PRO A 22 37.60 26.61 -30.41
CA PRO A 22 37.08 27.14 -31.66
C PRO A 22 36.04 28.26 -31.44
N GLU A 23 36.15 29.31 -32.26
CA GLU A 23 35.27 30.48 -32.40
C GLU A 23 33.93 30.18 -33.13
N PRO A 24 32.93 31.10 -33.11
CA PRO A 24 31.51 30.78 -33.28
C PRO A 24 30.92 31.05 -34.67
N ALA A 25 29.96 30.22 -35.10
CA ALA A 25 28.93 30.52 -36.10
C ALA A 25 27.79 29.49 -35.97
N GLY A 26 26.49 29.78 -36.09
CA GLY A 26 25.80 30.98 -36.53
C GLY A 26 24.30 30.91 -36.20
N LYS A 27 23.61 32.02 -36.48
CA LYS A 27 22.21 32.30 -36.17
C LYS A 27 21.25 31.36 -36.90
N GLY A 28 20.34 30.73 -36.15
CA GLY A 28 19.14 30.07 -36.67
C GLY A 28 18.01 30.17 -35.66
N THR A 29 16.92 30.84 -36.04
CA THR A 29 15.72 31.08 -35.24
C THR A 29 14.79 29.87 -35.24
N MET A 30 14.25 29.49 -34.07
CA MET A 30 13.15 28.52 -33.88
C MET A 30 12.15 29.03 -32.81
N PRO A 31 10.90 28.51 -32.79
CA PRO A 31 9.67 29.25 -32.46
C PRO A 31 9.37 29.51 -30.98
N LYS A 32 8.28 30.26 -30.78
CA LYS A 32 7.94 31.12 -29.64
C LYS A 32 7.22 30.45 -28.45
N ASP A 33 7.32 29.14 -28.25
CA ASP A 33 6.63 28.44 -27.15
C ASP A 33 7.63 27.66 -26.28
N LEU A 34 8.30 28.37 -25.38
CA LEU A 34 9.09 27.83 -24.25
C LEU A 34 9.32 28.97 -23.25
N GLN A 35 8.22 29.56 -22.78
CA GLN A 35 8.20 30.43 -21.59
C GLN A 35 7.40 29.70 -20.51
N ASP A 36 8.09 28.83 -19.76
CA ASP A 36 7.86 28.59 -18.32
C ASP A 36 8.68 27.39 -17.85
N LEU A 37 10.00 27.61 -17.68
CA LEU A 37 10.88 26.74 -16.91
C LEU A 37 11.93 27.63 -16.24
N SER A 38 11.77 27.98 -14.96
CA SER A 38 12.93 28.26 -14.09
C SER A 38 12.56 28.41 -12.61
N HIS A 39 12.74 27.34 -11.84
CA HIS A 39 13.34 27.40 -10.50
C HIS A 39 14.12 26.09 -10.30
N HIS A 40 15.35 26.05 -10.80
CA HIS A 40 16.29 24.96 -10.51
C HIS A 40 17.57 25.56 -9.89
N CYS A 41 17.93 25.06 -8.70
CA CYS A 41 19.24 25.25 -8.11
C CYS A 41 20.14 24.11 -8.60
N ASP A 42 21.18 24.42 -9.35
CA ASP A 42 22.18 23.43 -9.76
C ASP A 42 23.34 23.41 -8.75
N VAL A 43 23.71 22.20 -8.31
CA VAL A 43 24.84 21.97 -7.41
C VAL A 43 26.05 21.57 -8.24
N ALA A 44 27.08 22.43 -8.30
CA ALA A 44 28.19 22.25 -9.25
C ALA A 44 29.42 21.51 -8.68
N SER A 45 29.65 21.49 -7.36
CA SER A 45 30.76 20.70 -6.76
C SER A 45 30.69 20.60 -5.23
N PHE A 46 31.28 19.53 -4.70
CA PHE A 46 31.60 19.37 -3.28
C PHE A 46 33.08 19.03 -3.10
N SER A 47 33.67 19.44 -1.98
CA SER A 47 35.01 18.99 -1.56
C SER A 47 34.99 18.75 -0.05
N VAL A 48 35.42 17.55 0.36
CA VAL A 48 35.58 17.18 1.77
C VAL A 48 37.08 17.18 2.07
N LEU A 49 37.52 18.05 2.97
CA LEU A 49 38.91 18.11 3.41
C LEU A 49 38.97 17.68 4.88
N LEU A 50 39.61 16.54 5.16
CA LEU A 50 39.95 16.09 6.51
C LEU A 50 41.43 16.44 6.76
N VAL A 51 41.69 17.30 7.74
CA VAL A 51 43.06 17.65 8.16
C VAL A 51 43.29 17.09 9.57
N GLY A 52 44.47 16.52 9.79
CA GLY A 52 44.85 15.72 10.97
C GLY A 52 44.87 16.44 12.32
N PRO A 53 45.57 15.84 13.30
CA PRO A 53 45.02 15.46 14.60
C PRO A 53 44.53 16.66 15.43
N GLY A 54 43.22 16.64 15.74
CA GLY A 54 42.46 17.72 16.39
C GLY A 54 41.14 18.04 15.65
N CYS A 55 40.50 17.03 15.06
CA CYS A 55 39.65 17.13 13.88
C CYS A 55 38.45 18.09 13.99
N HIS A 56 38.39 19.07 13.08
CA HIS A 56 37.18 19.80 12.70
C HIS A 56 36.70 19.31 11.33
N LEU A 57 35.41 18.97 11.17
CA LEU A 57 34.83 18.63 9.88
C LEU A 57 34.35 19.91 9.18
N TRP A 58 34.96 20.26 8.04
CA TRP A 58 34.51 21.37 7.21
C TRP A 58 33.81 20.82 5.96
N VAL A 59 32.51 21.06 5.85
CA VAL A 59 31.72 20.72 4.65
C VAL A 59 31.56 22.00 3.82
N HIS A 60 32.23 22.06 2.67
CA HIS A 60 32.04 23.15 1.71
C HIS A 60 30.96 22.78 0.69
N ALA A 61 29.80 23.43 0.79
CA ALA A 61 28.76 23.39 -0.24
C ALA A 61 28.75 24.73 -0.99
N ALA A 62 28.95 24.72 -2.30
CA ALA A 62 28.76 25.89 -3.15
C ALA A 62 27.43 25.74 -3.90
N LEU A 63 26.42 26.54 -3.52
CA LEU A 63 25.16 26.63 -4.24
C LEU A 63 25.24 27.78 -5.26
N PHE A 64 24.94 27.51 -6.52
CA PHE A 64 24.78 28.56 -7.53
C PHE A 64 23.29 28.84 -7.74
N SER A 65 22.86 30.06 -7.45
CA SER A 65 21.59 30.59 -7.96
C SER A 65 21.82 31.15 -9.36
N GLY A 66 20.96 30.80 -10.33
CA GLY A 66 20.98 31.38 -11.68
C GLY A 66 20.82 32.91 -11.69
N PRO A 67 21.02 33.58 -12.84
CA PRO A 67 21.07 35.04 -12.92
C PRO A 67 19.74 35.69 -12.56
N THR A 68 19.72 36.44 -11.46
CA THR A 68 18.63 37.33 -11.07
C THR A 68 18.58 38.54 -12.00
N PHE A 69 17.50 38.69 -12.78
CA PHE A 69 17.14 39.99 -13.33
C PHE A 69 16.65 40.88 -12.19
N GLY A 70 17.32 42.02 -12.00
CA GLY A 70 17.08 42.91 -10.88
C GLY A 70 15.77 43.66 -10.99
N PHE A 71 14.98 43.63 -9.91
CA PHE A 71 14.28 44.79 -9.38
C PHE A 71 14.30 44.69 -7.85
N GLY A 72 14.74 45.76 -7.20
CA GLY A 72 15.06 45.74 -5.78
C GLY A 72 13.83 45.73 -4.88
N HIS A 73 13.91 45.01 -3.76
CA HIS A 73 13.62 45.47 -2.40
C HIS A 73 13.86 44.33 -1.38
N SER A 74 14.50 44.70 -0.26
CA SER A 74 14.72 44.00 1.03
C SER A 74 14.82 42.46 1.07
N HIS A 75 16.03 41.96 1.31
CA HIS A 75 16.27 40.60 1.83
C HIS A 75 15.75 40.47 3.27
N LYS A 76 14.73 39.64 3.48
CA LYS A 76 14.45 38.98 4.77
C LYS A 76 14.49 37.47 4.53
N ASP A 77 15.35 36.81 5.30
CA ASP A 77 15.32 35.41 5.72
C ASP A 77 14.81 34.35 4.73
N VAL A 78 15.73 33.76 3.96
CA VAL A 78 15.50 32.44 3.35
C VAL A 78 16.18 31.40 4.23
N ALA A 79 15.42 30.81 5.15
CA ALA A 79 15.80 29.56 5.79
C ALA A 79 15.44 28.41 4.85
N CYS A 80 16.39 27.54 4.48
CA CYS A 80 16.09 26.25 3.87
C CYS A 80 15.75 25.25 4.98
N PRO A 81 14.49 24.82 5.15
CA PRO A 81 14.17 23.72 6.06
C PRO A 81 14.50 22.38 5.39
N GLY A 82 15.03 21.40 6.14
CA GLY A 82 15.03 20.00 5.70
C GLY A 82 16.36 19.26 5.64
N LEU A 83 17.43 19.69 6.33
CA LEU A 83 18.64 18.87 6.43
C LEU A 83 18.49 17.83 7.56
N GLU A 84 18.28 16.56 7.21
CA GLU A 84 18.30 15.45 8.18
C GLU A 84 19.61 14.66 8.00
N MET A 85 20.39 14.52 9.08
CA MET A 85 21.70 13.87 9.07
C MET A 85 21.69 12.67 10.02
N LYS A 86 21.98 11.46 9.51
CA LYS A 86 22.05 10.22 10.32
C LYS A 86 23.45 9.62 10.25
N LEU A 87 24.01 9.27 11.41
CA LEU A 87 25.31 8.62 11.58
C LEU A 87 25.10 7.15 12.00
N TRP A 88 25.83 6.22 11.37
CA TRP A 88 25.76 4.78 11.65
C TRP A 88 27.13 4.23 12.06
N GLY A 89 27.17 3.41 13.11
CA GLY A 89 28.33 2.63 13.54
C GLY A 89 28.05 1.12 13.49
N ASN A 90 29.04 0.30 13.85
CA ASN A 90 28.95 -1.17 13.80
C ASN A 90 27.81 -1.79 14.64
N ASP A 91 27.31 -1.08 15.66
CA ASP A 91 26.28 -1.59 16.59
C ASP A 91 24.90 -0.91 16.42
N GLY A 92 24.66 -0.18 15.32
CA GLY A 92 23.36 0.44 15.00
C GLY A 92 23.33 1.97 14.98
N LEU A 93 22.12 2.53 15.01
CA LEU A 93 21.80 3.95 14.78
C LEU A 93 22.16 4.81 16.01
N PHE A 94 23.02 5.83 15.86
CA PHE A 94 23.27 6.79 16.94
C PHE A 94 22.10 7.79 17.05
N SER A 95 21.63 8.08 18.27
CA SER A 95 20.55 9.05 18.49
C SER A 95 21.01 10.49 18.13
N PRO A 96 20.14 11.36 17.61
CA PRO A 96 20.53 12.68 17.14
C PRO A 96 20.83 13.62 18.31
N GLY A 97 22.11 13.97 18.49
CA GLY A 97 22.50 15.16 19.23
C GLY A 97 22.22 16.41 18.40
N VAL A 98 21.73 17.47 19.06
CA VAL A 98 21.32 18.75 18.45
C VAL A 98 22.39 19.30 17.51
N VAL A 99 22.03 19.48 16.23
CA VAL A 99 22.87 20.14 15.22
C VAL A 99 22.58 21.64 15.27
N GLU A 100 23.55 22.43 15.69
CA GLU A 100 23.45 23.89 15.70
C GLU A 100 24.04 24.47 14.41
N VAL A 101 23.21 25.13 13.60
CA VAL A 101 23.61 25.78 12.36
C VAL A 101 23.88 27.26 12.65
N VAL A 102 25.14 27.68 12.59
CA VAL A 102 25.53 29.08 12.80
C VAL A 102 25.84 29.75 11.46
N PRO A 103 25.18 30.86 11.09
CA PRO A 103 25.54 31.65 9.91
C PRO A 103 26.82 32.45 10.18
N CYS A 104 27.90 32.20 9.43
CA CYS A 104 29.09 33.03 9.46
C CYS A 104 29.01 34.10 8.35
N LEU A 105 28.84 35.37 8.73
CA LEU A 105 29.07 36.52 7.85
C LEU A 105 30.41 37.17 8.23
N TYR A 106 31.45 36.99 7.42
CA TYR A 106 32.64 37.85 7.47
C TYR A 106 32.55 38.91 6.35
N PRO A 107 32.90 40.17 6.62
CA PRO A 107 32.86 41.22 5.62
C PRO A 107 33.97 41.03 4.58
N GLN A 108 33.61 40.93 3.30
CA GLN A 108 34.59 40.94 2.21
C GLN A 108 35.09 42.36 1.95
N GLU A 109 36.41 42.56 2.00
CA GLU A 109 37.04 43.72 1.37
C GLU A 109 36.89 43.63 -0.16
N LYS A 110 36.44 44.73 -0.75
CA LYS A 110 36.12 44.88 -2.16
C LYS A 110 37.36 44.67 -3.04
N SER A 111 37.36 43.64 -3.89
CA SER A 111 38.14 43.65 -5.13
C SER A 111 37.24 43.28 -6.31
N LYS A 112 37.42 44.01 -7.41
CA LYS A 112 36.50 44.07 -8.56
C LYS A 112 36.52 42.76 -9.36
N GLY A 113 35.39 42.06 -9.36
CA GLY A 113 35.08 40.95 -10.26
C GLY A 113 33.76 40.31 -9.82
N SER A 114 32.81 40.14 -10.73
CA SER A 114 31.48 39.60 -10.42
C SER A 114 31.57 38.19 -9.84
N GLN A 115 31.36 38.04 -8.53
CA GLN A 115 31.07 36.77 -7.89
C GLN A 115 29.74 36.88 -7.13
N SER A 116 28.89 35.88 -7.32
CA SER A 116 27.64 35.71 -6.58
C SER A 116 27.90 35.49 -5.08
N PRO A 117 26.98 35.87 -4.19
CA PRO A 117 27.14 35.64 -2.76
C PRO A 117 27.21 34.13 -2.45
N ARG A 118 28.25 33.70 -1.76
CA ARG A 118 28.40 32.32 -1.25
C ARG A 118 27.85 32.25 0.17
N ALA A 119 26.78 31.47 0.38
CA ALA A 119 26.38 31.07 1.72
C ALA A 119 27.32 29.97 2.23
N GLN A 120 27.74 30.04 3.50
CA GLN A 120 28.57 29.03 4.16
C GLN A 120 27.83 28.48 5.38
N ALA A 121 27.83 27.15 5.53
CA ALA A 121 27.32 26.47 6.72
C ALA A 121 28.44 25.63 7.35
N SER A 122 28.57 25.67 8.67
CA SER A 122 29.54 24.87 9.43
C SER A 122 28.82 24.01 10.47
N VAL A 123 29.22 22.75 10.61
CA VAL A 123 28.67 21.81 11.59
C VAL A 123 29.77 21.40 12.58
N LYS A 124 29.53 21.55 13.88
CA LYS A 124 30.41 21.04 14.94
C LYS A 124 29.97 19.63 15.35
N VAL A 125 30.89 18.68 15.37
CA VAL A 125 30.65 17.31 15.87
C VAL A 125 31.70 16.99 16.94
N ASN A 126 31.26 16.31 18.02
CA ASN A 126 32.10 15.97 19.17
C ASN A 126 33.13 14.88 18.80
N PRO A 127 34.45 15.05 19.09
CA PRO A 127 35.50 14.14 18.60
C PRO A 127 35.40 12.68 19.04
N ALA A 128 34.69 12.37 20.13
CA ALA A 128 34.63 11.01 20.69
C ALA A 128 33.78 10.03 19.87
N SER A 129 33.01 10.49 18.88
CA SER A 129 32.02 9.67 18.15
C SER A 129 32.44 9.24 16.74
N ILE A 130 33.64 9.61 16.28
CA ILE A 130 34.03 9.51 14.85
C ILE A 130 34.92 8.28 14.55
N CYS A 131 35.54 7.66 15.56
CA CYS A 131 36.51 6.59 15.30
C CYS A 131 35.91 5.28 14.77
N ASP A 132 34.59 5.05 14.89
CA ASP A 132 33.93 3.79 14.52
C ASP A 132 32.80 3.94 13.48
N ALA A 133 32.68 5.08 12.80
CA ALA A 133 31.64 5.32 11.79
C ALA A 133 32.06 4.78 10.40
N ILE A 134 31.26 3.86 9.81
CA ILE A 134 31.54 3.26 8.50
C ILE A 134 30.88 4.01 7.33
N GLY A 135 29.91 4.90 7.59
CA GLY A 135 29.28 5.70 6.54
C GLY A 135 28.44 6.87 7.05
N LEU A 136 28.34 7.91 6.23
CA LEU A 136 27.47 9.08 6.42
C LEU A 136 26.47 9.12 5.26
N VAL A 137 25.17 9.20 5.57
CA VAL A 137 24.12 9.42 4.57
C VAL A 137 23.49 10.79 4.84
N LEU A 138 23.57 11.66 3.84
CA LEU A 138 22.91 12.96 3.81
C LEU A 138 21.74 12.87 2.82
N LYS A 139 20.53 13.11 3.31
CA LYS A 139 19.33 13.17 2.48
C LYS A 139 19.04 14.64 2.17
N LEU A 140 19.12 15.01 0.89
CA LEU A 140 18.65 16.28 0.35
C LEU A 140 17.45 15.98 -0.56
N GLU A 141 16.51 16.92 -0.68
CA GLU A 141 15.20 16.72 -1.36
C GLU A 141 15.29 16.06 -2.75
N HIS A 142 16.44 16.11 -3.43
CA HIS A 142 16.61 15.54 -4.78
C HIS A 142 17.89 14.72 -4.99
N CYS A 143 18.65 14.36 -3.94
CA CYS A 143 19.89 13.58 -4.08
C CYS A 143 20.18 12.71 -2.84
N ILE A 144 20.76 11.52 -3.07
CA ILE A 144 21.37 10.70 -2.02
C ILE A 144 22.89 10.72 -2.24
N LEU A 145 23.63 11.13 -1.21
CA LEU A 145 25.09 10.99 -1.18
C LEU A 145 25.46 9.76 -0.35
N ALA A 146 26.08 8.77 -0.99
CA ALA A 146 26.63 7.59 -0.31
C ALA A 146 28.16 7.68 -0.25
N VAL A 147 28.71 7.67 0.96
CA VAL A 147 30.16 7.60 1.21
C VAL A 147 30.49 6.19 1.64
N THR A 148 31.24 5.44 0.83
CA THR A 148 31.36 3.98 0.99
C THR A 148 32.69 3.49 1.57
N LYS A 149 33.71 4.36 1.75
CA LYS A 149 34.93 4.06 2.53
C LYS A 149 35.82 5.29 2.72
N ALA A 150 36.45 5.41 3.89
CA ALA A 150 37.56 6.33 4.13
C ALA A 150 38.88 5.52 4.25
N ASP A 151 39.95 5.97 3.60
CA ASP A 151 41.28 5.39 3.79
C ASP A 151 41.94 5.89 5.09
N LYS A 152 43.05 5.27 5.52
CA LYS A 152 43.79 5.65 6.75
C LYS A 152 44.43 7.05 6.67
N ALA A 153 44.35 7.73 5.53
CA ALA A 153 44.84 9.08 5.31
C ALA A 153 43.70 10.13 5.24
N GLY A 154 42.44 9.73 5.49
CA GLY A 154 41.30 10.64 5.53
C GLY A 154 40.76 11.05 4.16
N ARG A 155 41.06 10.30 3.09
CA ARG A 155 40.44 10.52 1.77
C ARG A 155 39.22 9.61 1.61
N ALA A 156 38.09 10.20 1.23
CA ALA A 156 36.83 9.49 0.97
C ALA A 156 36.40 9.70 -0.47
N GLU A 157 36.07 8.61 -1.17
CA GLU A 157 35.40 8.65 -2.47
C GLU A 157 33.89 8.52 -2.26
N GLY A 158 33.13 9.56 -2.65
CA GLY A 158 31.68 9.55 -2.63
C GLY A 158 31.13 9.41 -4.05
N ARG A 159 30.06 8.63 -4.22
CA ARG A 159 29.26 8.65 -5.46
C ARG A 159 28.04 9.54 -5.24
N VAL A 160 27.87 10.53 -6.11
CA VAL A 160 26.59 11.22 -6.31
C VAL A 160 25.78 10.38 -7.27
N VAL A 161 24.64 9.86 -6.83
CA VAL A 161 23.69 9.19 -7.71
C VAL A 161 22.62 10.21 -8.09
N PRO A 162 22.54 10.65 -9.36
CA PRO A 162 21.43 11.49 -9.79
C PRO A 162 20.14 10.68 -9.68
N LEU A 163 19.12 11.22 -9.02
CA LEU A 163 17.76 10.75 -9.23
C LEU A 163 17.38 11.15 -10.66
N LEU A 164 17.56 10.22 -11.59
CA LEU A 164 17.08 10.37 -12.96
C LEU A 164 15.56 10.54 -12.90
N SER A 165 15.11 11.77 -13.10
CA SER A 165 13.72 12.14 -13.34
C SER A 165 13.27 11.57 -14.69
N SER A 166 12.93 10.28 -14.72
CA SER A 166 11.87 9.76 -15.58
C SER A 166 10.63 9.67 -14.71
N ARG A 167 9.73 10.65 -14.79
CA ARG A 167 8.44 10.62 -14.11
C ARG A 167 7.57 9.55 -14.75
N VAL A 168 7.73 8.32 -14.27
CA VAL A 168 6.65 7.35 -14.17
C VAL A 168 6.44 7.20 -12.67
N PRO A 169 5.32 7.68 -12.10
CA PRO A 169 4.97 7.39 -10.73
C PRO A 169 5.18 5.92 -10.42
N ASP A 170 5.91 5.67 -9.33
CA ASP A 170 5.95 4.36 -8.75
C ASP A 170 4.50 3.97 -8.40
N PRO A 171 3.93 2.83 -8.85
CA PRO A 171 2.59 2.41 -8.45
C PRO A 171 2.38 2.43 -6.94
N PHE A 172 3.46 2.32 -6.15
CA PHE A 172 3.49 2.40 -4.69
C PHE A 172 3.17 3.78 -4.09
N LEU A 173 2.81 4.78 -4.91
CA LEU A 173 2.43 6.13 -4.45
C LEU A 173 0.98 6.52 -4.78
N LEU A 174 0.19 5.62 -5.37
CA LEU A 174 -1.21 5.88 -5.68
C LEU A 174 -2.09 5.60 -4.45
N LEU A 175 -3.04 6.48 -4.16
CA LEU A 175 -4.11 6.17 -3.21
C LEU A 175 -4.90 4.97 -3.72
N GLN A 176 -5.18 3.99 -2.86
CA GLN A 176 -5.88 2.78 -3.25
C GLN A 176 -7.25 2.67 -2.56
N VAL A 177 -8.16 1.93 -3.19
CA VAL A 177 -9.46 1.56 -2.64
C VAL A 177 -9.54 0.03 -2.63
N GLU A 178 -9.86 -0.53 -1.47
CA GLU A 178 -9.95 -1.98 -1.26
C GLU A 178 -11.34 -2.36 -0.79
N LEU A 179 -12.01 -3.24 -1.54
CA LEU A 179 -13.39 -3.63 -1.30
C LEU A 179 -13.53 -5.07 -0.83
N HIS A 180 -12.46 -5.87 -0.84
CA HIS A 180 -12.48 -7.29 -0.54
C HIS A 180 -11.29 -7.72 0.30
N VAL A 181 -11.46 -7.61 1.62
CA VAL A 181 -10.48 -8.04 2.60
C VAL A 181 -11.18 -8.50 3.88
N HIS A 182 -10.77 -9.66 4.38
CA HIS A 182 -11.32 -10.28 5.58
C HIS A 182 -10.62 -9.75 6.85
N LEU A 183 -11.39 -9.31 7.85
CA LEU A 183 -10.82 -8.82 9.12
C LEU A 183 -10.12 -9.96 9.87
N ASP A 184 -10.78 -11.11 9.94
CA ASP A 184 -10.26 -12.34 10.52
C ASP A 184 -9.07 -12.88 9.73
N GLY A 185 -9.05 -12.66 8.42
CA GLY A 185 -7.91 -12.94 7.52
C GLY A 185 -6.78 -11.91 7.53
N ALA A 186 -6.86 -10.83 8.32
CA ALA A 186 -5.90 -9.72 8.31
C ALA A 186 -5.32 -9.38 9.70
N ILE A 187 -5.38 -10.33 10.64
CA ILE A 187 -4.91 -10.13 12.01
C ILE A 187 -3.38 -10.14 12.07
N ARG A 188 -2.78 -9.23 12.85
CA ARG A 188 -1.33 -9.24 13.09
C ARG A 188 -0.89 -10.51 13.84
N PRO A 189 0.15 -11.22 13.39
CA PRO A 189 0.69 -12.39 14.11
C PRO A 189 1.06 -12.09 15.56
N GLU A 190 1.62 -10.90 15.83
CA GLU A 190 1.99 -10.44 17.17
C GLU A 190 0.77 -10.34 18.09
N THR A 191 -0.37 -9.91 17.53
CA THR A 191 -1.64 -9.78 18.26
C THR A 191 -2.23 -11.15 18.56
N ILE A 192 -2.15 -12.10 17.63
CA ILE A 192 -2.52 -13.51 17.88
C ILE A 192 -1.70 -14.09 19.03
N LEU A 193 -0.36 -13.97 18.97
CA LEU A 193 0.54 -14.46 20.02
C LEU A 193 0.24 -13.83 21.38
N TYR A 194 -0.02 -12.51 21.40
CA TYR A 194 -0.36 -11.79 22.61
C TYR A 194 -1.63 -12.36 23.27
N PHE A 195 -2.73 -12.50 22.51
CA PHE A 195 -3.99 -12.99 23.06
C PHE A 195 -3.97 -14.49 23.35
N GLY A 196 -3.29 -15.29 22.53
CA GLY A 196 -3.07 -16.72 22.81
C GLY A 196 -2.40 -16.91 24.17
N LYS A 197 -1.32 -16.17 24.43
CA LYS A 197 -0.63 -16.18 25.72
C LYS A 197 -1.50 -15.63 26.86
N LYS A 198 -2.14 -14.48 26.66
CA LYS A 198 -2.96 -13.81 27.69
C LYS A 198 -4.15 -14.67 28.14
N ARG A 199 -4.76 -15.40 27.22
CA ARG A 199 -5.94 -16.24 27.46
C ARG A 199 -5.61 -17.71 27.77
N GLY A 200 -4.34 -18.10 27.66
CA GLY A 200 -3.92 -19.49 27.84
C GLY A 200 -4.42 -20.43 26.74
N ILE A 201 -4.67 -19.91 25.53
CA ILE A 201 -5.09 -20.69 24.37
C ILE A 201 -3.83 -21.21 23.65
N PRO A 202 -3.70 -22.53 23.44
CA PRO A 202 -2.54 -23.09 22.76
C PRO A 202 -2.48 -22.63 21.29
N LEU A 203 -1.30 -22.22 20.85
CA LEU A 203 -0.99 -21.85 19.47
C LEU A 203 0.08 -22.80 18.91
N PRO A 204 0.13 -23.01 17.58
CA PRO A 204 1.11 -23.90 16.96
C PRO A 204 2.54 -23.32 16.90
N GLY A 205 2.76 -22.10 17.40
CA GLY A 205 4.08 -21.46 17.50
C GLY A 205 4.13 -20.41 18.61
N ASN A 206 5.33 -20.11 19.11
CA ASN A 206 5.55 -19.12 20.19
C ASN A 206 6.22 -17.82 19.71
N THR A 207 6.68 -17.79 18.46
CA THR A 207 7.17 -16.58 17.78
C THR A 207 6.35 -16.33 16.51
N VAL A 208 6.49 -15.14 15.92
CA VAL A 208 5.79 -14.78 14.67
C VAL A 208 6.20 -15.75 13.56
N GLU A 209 7.49 -16.03 13.43
CA GLU A 209 8.05 -16.91 12.40
C GLU A 209 7.59 -18.36 12.58
N GLU A 210 7.46 -18.83 13.81
CA GLU A 210 6.91 -20.17 14.08
C GLU A 210 5.42 -20.24 13.77
N LEU A 211 4.65 -19.23 14.16
CA LEU A 211 3.21 -19.18 13.93
C LEU A 211 2.88 -19.13 12.43
N LEU A 212 3.57 -18.29 11.67
CA LEU A 212 3.34 -18.13 10.22
C LEU A 212 3.63 -19.41 9.42
N LYS A 213 4.48 -20.33 9.90
CA LYS A 213 4.70 -21.63 9.23
C LYS A 213 3.45 -22.51 9.19
N TYR A 214 2.50 -22.28 10.09
CA TYR A 214 1.25 -23.03 10.15
C TYR A 214 0.11 -22.29 9.45
N ILE A 215 0.02 -20.98 9.70
CA ILE A 215 -1.04 -20.12 9.18
C ILE A 215 -0.84 -19.85 7.69
N SER A 216 0.35 -19.39 7.31
CA SER A 216 0.60 -18.90 5.97
C SER A 216 1.21 -19.95 5.06
N TYR A 217 1.07 -19.74 3.76
CA TYR A 217 1.59 -20.64 2.74
C TYR A 217 1.85 -19.92 1.42
N ASP A 218 2.77 -20.44 0.60
CA ASP A 218 3.28 -19.81 -0.62
C ASP A 218 3.10 -20.70 -1.87
N THR A 219 2.47 -21.86 -1.71
CA THR A 219 2.19 -22.83 -2.79
C THR A 219 0.69 -23.12 -2.86
N PRO A 220 0.09 -23.23 -4.07
CA PRO A 220 -1.34 -23.39 -4.19
C PRO A 220 -1.91 -24.60 -3.42
N LEU A 221 -2.99 -24.34 -2.68
CA LEU A 221 -3.84 -25.32 -2.02
C LEU A 221 -5.24 -25.26 -2.65
N SER A 222 -6.18 -26.05 -2.14
CA SER A 222 -7.61 -25.89 -2.43
C SER A 222 -8.30 -24.92 -1.47
N LEU A 223 -9.47 -24.37 -1.85
CA LEU A 223 -10.27 -23.49 -1.00
C LEU A 223 -10.59 -24.11 0.39
N PRO A 224 -10.98 -25.39 0.52
CA PRO A 224 -11.16 -26.01 1.84
C PRO A 224 -9.89 -26.04 2.70
N GLU A 225 -8.73 -26.37 2.11
CA GLU A 225 -7.45 -26.41 2.83
C GLU A 225 -7.00 -25.00 3.27
N PHE A 226 -7.30 -23.98 2.47
CA PHE A 226 -7.15 -22.58 2.86
C PHE A 226 -8.03 -22.23 4.07
N LEU A 227 -9.32 -22.57 4.03
CA LEU A 227 -10.27 -22.28 5.12
C LEU A 227 -9.88 -22.97 6.43
N GLU A 228 -9.21 -24.14 6.36
CA GLU A 228 -8.71 -24.82 7.54
C GLU A 228 -7.65 -24.01 8.32
N LYS A 229 -6.95 -23.06 7.67
CA LYS A 229 -5.93 -22.22 8.31
C LYS A 229 -6.47 -21.37 9.46
N PHE A 230 -7.74 -20.97 9.38
CA PHE A 230 -8.41 -20.18 10.43
C PHE A 230 -8.44 -20.90 11.79
N ASN A 231 -8.47 -22.25 11.79
CA ASN A 231 -8.49 -23.05 13.01
C ASN A 231 -7.24 -22.84 13.89
N TYR A 232 -6.12 -22.41 13.32
CA TYR A 232 -4.86 -22.25 14.05
C TYR A 232 -4.84 -21.03 14.98
N TYR A 233 -5.59 -19.97 14.67
CA TYR A 233 -5.46 -18.69 15.37
C TYR A 233 -6.77 -18.07 15.83
N MET A 234 -7.90 -18.37 15.17
CA MET A 234 -9.21 -17.85 15.58
C MET A 234 -9.57 -18.15 17.04
N PRO A 235 -9.25 -19.33 17.63
CA PRO A 235 -9.49 -19.59 19.05
C PRO A 235 -8.82 -18.58 20.01
N ALA A 236 -7.70 -17.96 19.61
CA ALA A 236 -7.02 -16.96 20.43
C ALA A 236 -7.76 -15.61 20.45
N ILE A 237 -8.61 -15.34 19.46
CA ILE A 237 -9.27 -14.06 19.23
C ILE A 237 -10.77 -14.12 19.58
N ALA A 238 -11.48 -15.12 19.05
CA ALA A 238 -12.91 -15.27 19.26
C ALA A 238 -13.29 -15.34 20.75
N GLY A 239 -14.39 -14.68 21.11
CA GLY A 239 -14.88 -14.66 22.49
C GLY A 239 -14.15 -13.68 23.43
N ASP A 240 -13.19 -12.88 22.96
CA ASP A 240 -12.51 -11.85 23.75
C ASP A 240 -12.80 -10.44 23.21
N ARG A 241 -13.42 -9.61 24.05
CA ARG A 241 -13.86 -8.25 23.68
C ARG A 241 -12.71 -7.32 23.32
N GLU A 242 -11.59 -7.44 24.03
CA GLU A 242 -10.42 -6.61 23.81
C GLU A 242 -9.75 -6.99 22.48
N ALA A 243 -9.66 -8.30 22.21
CA ALA A 243 -9.13 -8.81 20.95
C ALA A 243 -9.95 -8.34 19.75
N VAL A 244 -11.28 -8.54 19.78
CA VAL A 244 -12.19 -8.17 18.69
C VAL A 244 -12.10 -6.68 18.35
N LYS A 245 -12.11 -5.80 19.36
CA LYS A 245 -11.97 -4.35 19.12
C LYS A 245 -10.57 -4.01 18.60
N ARG A 246 -9.53 -4.62 19.17
CA ARG A 246 -8.13 -4.32 18.82
C ARG A 246 -7.79 -4.69 17.38
N ILE A 247 -8.23 -5.85 16.90
CA ILE A 247 -7.95 -6.26 15.51
C ILE A 247 -8.58 -5.29 14.50
N ALA A 248 -9.76 -4.75 14.79
CA ALA A 248 -10.42 -3.76 13.94
C ALA A 248 -9.65 -2.43 13.91
N TYR A 249 -9.13 -1.97 15.06
CA TYR A 249 -8.28 -0.78 15.11
C TYR A 249 -6.95 -0.98 14.37
N GLU A 250 -6.27 -2.09 14.64
CA GLU A 250 -4.97 -2.41 14.02
C GLU A 250 -5.10 -2.65 12.51
N PHE A 251 -6.23 -3.16 12.05
CA PHE A 251 -6.54 -3.32 10.63
C PHE A 251 -6.50 -1.97 9.90
N VAL A 252 -7.17 -0.95 10.44
CA VAL A 252 -7.17 0.39 9.83
C VAL A 252 -5.76 1.00 9.83
N GLU A 253 -4.99 0.80 10.89
CA GLU A 253 -3.59 1.21 10.93
C GLU A 253 -2.76 0.56 9.81
N THR A 254 -2.92 -0.75 9.61
CA THR A 254 -2.20 -1.50 8.59
C THR A 254 -2.56 -1.00 7.19
N LYS A 255 -3.85 -0.86 6.89
CA LYS A 255 -4.32 -0.39 5.58
C LYS A 255 -3.90 1.05 5.28
N ALA A 256 -3.82 1.92 6.29
CA ALA A 256 -3.28 3.26 6.11
C ALA A 256 -1.79 3.25 5.72
N LYS A 257 -0.99 2.34 6.28
CA LYS A 257 0.43 2.17 5.93
C LYS A 257 0.63 1.61 4.51
N GLU A 258 -0.35 0.87 4.01
CA GLU A 258 -0.39 0.34 2.64
C GLU A 258 -0.80 1.40 1.60
N GLY A 259 -1.21 2.60 2.00
CA GLY A 259 -1.66 3.64 1.06
C GLY A 259 -3.16 3.54 0.67
N VAL A 260 -3.91 2.67 1.35
CA VAL A 260 -5.37 2.55 1.17
C VAL A 260 -6.06 3.76 1.78
N THR A 261 -6.90 4.45 0.99
CA THR A 261 -7.68 5.60 1.49
C THR A 261 -9.11 5.25 1.87
N TYR A 262 -9.65 4.16 1.33
CA TYR A 262 -10.98 3.65 1.65
C TYR A 262 -10.96 2.13 1.63
N VAL A 263 -11.52 1.52 2.67
CA VAL A 263 -11.60 0.07 2.82
C VAL A 263 -12.97 -0.41 3.28
N GLU A 264 -13.45 -1.48 2.67
CA GLU A 264 -14.60 -2.27 3.14
C GLU A 264 -14.09 -3.62 3.65
N VAL A 265 -14.02 -3.75 4.98
CA VAL A 265 -13.56 -4.99 5.63
C VAL A 265 -14.73 -5.92 5.92
N ARG A 266 -14.58 -7.21 5.64
CA ARG A 266 -15.64 -8.20 5.84
C ARG A 266 -15.30 -9.20 6.94
N TYR A 267 -16.30 -9.68 7.66
CA TYR A 267 -16.13 -10.71 8.69
C TYR A 267 -17.46 -11.36 9.06
N SER A 268 -17.42 -12.58 9.60
CA SER A 268 -18.61 -13.17 10.21
C SER A 268 -18.66 -12.84 11.71
N PRO A 269 -19.66 -12.07 12.19
CA PRO A 269 -19.76 -11.75 13.62
C PRO A 269 -19.97 -13.00 14.48
N HIS A 270 -20.66 -14.01 13.93
CA HIS A 270 -20.87 -15.31 14.56
C HIS A 270 -19.58 -16.05 14.86
N LEU A 271 -18.57 -15.97 13.97
CA LEU A 271 -17.28 -16.64 14.16
C LEU A 271 -16.42 -15.98 15.26
N LEU A 272 -16.68 -14.73 15.64
CA LEU A 272 -15.96 -14.05 16.73
C LEU A 272 -16.70 -14.12 18.07
N ALA A 273 -17.92 -14.65 18.09
CA ALA A 273 -18.78 -14.76 19.26
C ALA A 273 -18.58 -16.08 20.03
N ASN A 274 -19.03 -16.10 21.28
CA ASN A 274 -19.10 -17.30 22.13
C ASN A 274 -20.41 -17.42 22.93
N ALA A 275 -21.39 -16.55 22.68
CA ALA A 275 -22.73 -16.59 23.25
C ALA A 275 -23.77 -16.26 22.19
N GLY A 276 -24.99 -16.80 22.30
CA GLY A 276 -26.07 -16.51 21.35
C GLY A 276 -25.81 -16.99 19.91
N VAL A 277 -24.86 -17.91 19.71
CA VAL A 277 -24.51 -18.50 18.41
C VAL A 277 -24.57 -20.03 18.52
N THR A 278 -25.07 -20.71 17.49
CA THR A 278 -25.18 -22.18 17.48
C THR A 278 -24.85 -22.76 16.11
N PRO A 279 -23.89 -23.70 15.99
CA PRO A 279 -22.99 -24.15 17.06
C PRO A 279 -22.02 -23.04 17.51
N ILE A 280 -21.55 -23.11 18.76
CA ILE A 280 -20.50 -22.20 19.25
C ILE A 280 -19.20 -22.54 18.49
N PRO A 281 -18.56 -21.56 17.82
CA PRO A 281 -17.42 -21.85 16.96
C PRO A 281 -16.15 -22.15 17.76
N TRP A 282 -15.17 -22.76 17.08
CA TRP A 282 -13.82 -23.01 17.59
C TRP A 282 -13.71 -23.87 18.86
N GLY A 283 -14.77 -24.63 19.20
CA GLY A 283 -14.80 -25.43 20.41
C GLY A 283 -14.79 -24.61 21.71
N GLN A 284 -15.19 -23.34 21.64
CA GLN A 284 -15.26 -22.47 22.81
C GLN A 284 -16.33 -22.97 23.81
N ALA A 285 -16.10 -22.70 25.10
CA ALA A 285 -17.17 -22.76 26.08
C ALA A 285 -18.16 -21.59 25.86
N GLU A 286 -19.41 -21.78 26.27
CA GLU A 286 -20.39 -20.70 26.28
C GLU A 286 -19.92 -19.56 27.17
N GLY A 287 -19.87 -18.36 26.60
CA GLY A 287 -19.49 -17.13 27.27
C GLY A 287 -20.64 -16.13 27.30
N ASP A 288 -20.31 -14.86 27.10
CA ASP A 288 -21.27 -13.74 27.14
C ASP A 288 -21.11 -12.77 25.97
N LEU A 289 -20.23 -13.05 24.99
CA LEU A 289 -20.00 -12.21 23.81
C LEU A 289 -20.87 -12.68 22.65
N THR A 290 -21.89 -11.89 22.31
CA THR A 290 -22.86 -12.19 21.23
C THR A 290 -22.42 -11.66 19.87
N PRO A 291 -22.95 -12.18 18.75
CA PRO A 291 -22.69 -11.61 17.42
C PRO A 291 -23.02 -10.11 17.33
N ASP A 292 -24.09 -9.67 18.01
CA ASP A 292 -24.46 -8.26 18.07
C ASP A 292 -23.39 -7.37 18.72
N GLU A 293 -22.83 -7.83 19.84
CA GLU A 293 -21.78 -7.09 20.55
C GLU A 293 -20.44 -7.14 19.80
N VAL A 294 -20.14 -8.23 19.09
CA VAL A 294 -18.99 -8.28 18.17
C VAL A 294 -19.07 -7.14 17.15
N VAL A 295 -20.24 -6.92 16.52
CA VAL A 295 -20.41 -5.83 15.55
C VAL A 295 -20.15 -4.47 16.19
N GLN A 296 -20.64 -4.24 17.41
CA GLN A 296 -20.37 -2.99 18.15
C GLN A 296 -18.87 -2.78 18.39
N LEU A 297 -18.15 -3.82 18.80
CA LEU A 297 -16.72 -3.75 19.10
C LEU A 297 -15.88 -3.50 17.85
N VAL A 298 -16.21 -4.16 16.73
CA VAL A 298 -15.56 -3.89 15.44
C VAL A 298 -15.84 -2.46 15.00
N ASN A 299 -17.09 -1.98 15.07
CA ASN A 299 -17.44 -0.60 14.74
C ASN A 299 -16.64 0.42 15.56
N GLN A 300 -16.47 0.17 16.86
CA GLN A 300 -15.63 1.02 17.72
C GLN A 300 -14.17 1.03 17.27
N GLY A 301 -13.58 -0.14 17.01
CA GLY A 301 -12.20 -0.24 16.55
C GLY A 301 -11.98 0.45 15.20
N LEU A 302 -12.89 0.25 14.24
CA LEU A 302 -12.83 0.91 12.93
C LEU A 302 -12.95 2.43 13.04
N LYS A 303 -13.84 2.96 13.87
CA LYS A 303 -14.00 4.42 14.09
C LYS A 303 -12.79 5.05 14.75
N GLU A 304 -12.23 4.38 15.76
CA GLU A 304 -11.00 4.83 16.42
C GLU A 304 -9.83 4.83 15.43
N GLY A 305 -9.73 3.80 14.59
CA GLY A 305 -8.75 3.74 13.51
C GLY A 305 -8.94 4.82 12.44
N GLU A 306 -10.16 5.05 11.96
CA GLU A 306 -10.47 6.09 10.95
C GLU A 306 -10.07 7.47 11.47
N ARG A 307 -10.33 7.76 12.75
CA ARG A 307 -9.93 8.99 13.42
C ARG A 307 -8.40 9.14 13.47
N ASP A 308 -7.69 8.09 13.87
CA ASP A 308 -6.26 8.17 14.21
C ASP A 308 -5.34 8.05 12.97
N PHE A 309 -5.80 7.37 11.91
CA PHE A 309 -5.01 7.11 10.71
C PHE A 309 -5.54 7.80 9.45
N HIS A 310 -6.66 8.53 9.54
CA HIS A 310 -7.21 9.39 8.48
C HIS A 310 -7.55 8.67 7.16
N ILE A 311 -7.97 7.41 7.27
CA ILE A 311 -8.54 6.64 6.15
C ILE A 311 -9.98 6.25 6.51
N LYS A 312 -10.85 6.12 5.51
CA LYS A 312 -12.25 5.77 5.75
C LYS A 312 -12.43 4.25 5.76
N ALA A 313 -13.08 3.70 6.79
CA ALA A 313 -13.28 2.26 6.93
C ALA A 313 -14.76 1.93 7.15
N ARG A 314 -15.28 0.98 6.38
CA ARG A 314 -16.63 0.43 6.52
C ARG A 314 -16.55 -1.08 6.66
N SER A 315 -17.62 -1.69 7.15
CA SER A 315 -17.68 -3.13 7.37
C SER A 315 -18.79 -3.81 6.57
N ILE A 316 -18.57 -5.07 6.24
CA ILE A 316 -19.53 -5.98 5.60
C ILE A 316 -19.68 -7.20 6.50
N LEU A 317 -20.92 -7.62 6.75
CA LEU A 317 -21.18 -8.80 7.59
C LEU A 317 -21.40 -10.03 6.72
N CYS A 318 -20.63 -11.08 6.96
CA CYS A 318 -20.67 -12.31 6.18
C CYS A 318 -21.66 -13.32 6.74
N CYS A 319 -22.62 -13.72 5.90
CA CYS A 319 -23.24 -15.04 5.98
C CYS A 319 -22.19 -16.10 5.63
N MET A 320 -22.30 -17.29 6.24
CA MET A 320 -21.40 -18.41 5.95
C MET A 320 -22.16 -19.52 5.23
N ARG A 321 -21.67 -19.98 4.07
CA ARG A 321 -22.32 -21.00 3.22
C ARG A 321 -22.69 -22.29 3.96
N HIS A 322 -21.86 -22.70 4.92
CA HIS A 322 -22.08 -23.91 5.72
C HIS A 322 -22.99 -23.67 6.96
N MET A 323 -23.38 -22.41 7.23
CA MET A 323 -24.27 -22.01 8.34
C MET A 323 -25.45 -21.15 7.85
N PRO A 324 -26.37 -21.71 7.05
CA PRO A 324 -27.54 -20.99 6.55
C PRO A 324 -28.43 -20.41 7.67
N SER A 325 -28.48 -21.07 8.82
CA SER A 325 -29.26 -20.64 10.00
C SER A 325 -28.80 -19.31 10.59
N TRP A 326 -27.57 -18.84 10.33
CA TRP A 326 -27.06 -17.56 10.85
C TRP A 326 -27.48 -16.36 9.99
N SER A 327 -27.75 -16.59 8.70
CA SER A 327 -28.01 -15.54 7.70
C SER A 327 -29.13 -14.56 8.07
N PRO A 328 -30.28 -14.99 8.62
CA PRO A 328 -31.32 -14.06 9.04
C PRO A 328 -30.83 -13.06 10.09
N GLU A 329 -30.03 -13.52 11.06
CA GLU A 329 -29.46 -12.65 12.09
C GLU A 329 -28.43 -11.70 11.50
N VAL A 330 -27.58 -12.16 10.56
CA VAL A 330 -26.62 -11.30 9.86
C VAL A 330 -27.32 -10.09 9.21
N VAL A 331 -28.45 -10.30 8.53
CA VAL A 331 -29.18 -9.21 7.87
C VAL A 331 -29.88 -8.29 8.88
N GLU A 332 -30.38 -8.81 10.00
CA GLU A 332 -30.89 -7.97 11.09
C GLU A 332 -29.79 -7.10 11.71
N LEU A 333 -28.57 -7.64 11.86
CA LEU A 333 -27.40 -6.87 12.30
C LEU A 333 -27.03 -5.80 11.27
N CYS A 334 -27.05 -6.11 9.98
CA CYS A 334 -26.86 -5.09 8.93
C CYS A 334 -27.88 -3.96 9.05
N LYS A 335 -29.17 -4.28 9.23
CA LYS A 335 -30.23 -3.28 9.43
C LYS A 335 -30.01 -2.43 10.67
N LYS A 336 -29.58 -3.06 11.77
CA LYS A 336 -29.31 -2.38 13.04
C LYS A 336 -28.13 -1.40 12.95
N TYR A 337 -27.06 -1.80 12.26
CA TYR A 337 -25.80 -1.06 12.18
C TYR A 337 -25.55 -0.36 10.85
N GLN A 338 -26.55 -0.26 9.96
CA GLN A 338 -26.41 0.38 8.62
C GLN A 338 -25.94 1.85 8.65
N ASN A 339 -26.18 2.55 9.77
CA ASN A 339 -25.73 3.94 9.99
C ASN A 339 -24.48 3.99 10.89
N ASP A 340 -23.86 2.84 11.13
CA ASP A 340 -22.73 2.65 12.02
C ASP A 340 -21.74 1.65 11.41
N SER A 341 -20.93 2.14 10.46
CA SER A 341 -19.89 1.41 9.72
C SER A 341 -20.35 0.25 8.82
N VAL A 342 -21.42 -0.49 9.15
CA VAL A 342 -21.90 -1.62 8.34
C VAL A 342 -22.59 -1.12 7.08
N VAL A 343 -22.10 -1.53 5.91
CA VAL A 343 -22.62 -1.04 4.61
C VAL A 343 -23.25 -2.13 3.75
N ALA A 344 -22.96 -3.41 4.00
CA ALA A 344 -23.47 -4.52 3.19
C ALA A 344 -23.52 -5.85 3.92
N VAL A 345 -24.19 -6.82 3.29
CA VAL A 345 -24.09 -8.25 3.57
C VAL A 345 -23.25 -8.96 2.49
N ASP A 346 -22.48 -9.96 2.92
CA ASP A 346 -21.76 -10.90 2.05
C ASP A 346 -22.16 -12.35 2.33
N LEU A 347 -21.80 -13.26 1.43
CA LEU A 347 -21.88 -14.71 1.59
C LEU A 347 -20.52 -15.31 1.24
N ALA A 348 -19.86 -15.88 2.25
CA ALA A 348 -18.51 -16.42 2.17
C ALA A 348 -18.43 -17.88 2.64
N GLY A 349 -17.23 -18.47 2.60
CA GLY A 349 -16.95 -19.87 2.96
C GLY A 349 -16.93 -20.79 1.74
N ASP A 350 -17.02 -22.10 1.99
CA ASP A 350 -16.83 -23.13 0.96
C ASP A 350 -17.86 -23.02 -0.19
N GLU A 351 -17.39 -22.54 -1.34
CA GLU A 351 -18.20 -22.33 -2.53
C GLU A 351 -18.72 -23.64 -3.15
N THR A 352 -18.16 -24.81 -2.80
CA THR A 352 -18.69 -26.10 -3.27
C THR A 352 -20.13 -26.35 -2.80
N LEU A 353 -20.58 -25.64 -1.76
CA LEU A 353 -21.96 -25.64 -1.27
C LEU A 353 -22.83 -24.65 -2.06
N LYS A 354 -23.79 -25.19 -2.82
CA LYS A 354 -24.72 -24.41 -3.65
C LYS A 354 -25.76 -23.71 -2.80
N VAL A 355 -26.13 -22.47 -3.16
CA VAL A 355 -27.10 -21.68 -2.39
C VAL A 355 -28.54 -22.16 -2.63
N GLU A 356 -28.84 -22.72 -3.81
CA GLU A 356 -30.15 -23.29 -4.14
C GLU A 356 -30.61 -24.37 -3.14
N ASP A 357 -29.66 -25.03 -2.47
CA ASP A 357 -29.92 -26.06 -1.47
C ASP A 357 -30.33 -25.47 -0.10
N TYR A 358 -30.17 -24.16 0.12
CA TYR A 358 -30.35 -23.50 1.41
C TYR A 358 -31.28 -22.27 1.34
N SER A 359 -32.52 -22.46 1.76
CA SER A 359 -33.57 -21.43 1.67
C SER A 359 -33.29 -20.16 2.49
N GLU A 360 -32.48 -20.27 3.53
CA GLU A 360 -32.25 -19.24 4.53
C GLU A 360 -31.33 -18.14 4.03
N HIS A 361 -30.30 -18.49 3.25
CA HIS A 361 -29.47 -17.51 2.54
C HIS A 361 -30.32 -16.68 1.59
N LYS A 362 -31.15 -17.35 0.78
CA LYS A 362 -32.05 -16.69 -0.16
C LYS A 362 -33.00 -15.71 0.55
N LYS A 363 -33.66 -16.15 1.63
CA LYS A 363 -34.56 -15.29 2.43
C LYS A 363 -33.83 -14.09 3.04
N ALA A 364 -32.59 -14.30 3.50
CA ALA A 364 -31.78 -13.22 4.04
C ALA A 364 -31.46 -12.16 2.95
N TYR A 365 -31.07 -12.60 1.75
CA TYR A 365 -30.80 -11.67 0.64
C TYR A 365 -32.06 -11.00 0.09
N GLU A 366 -33.21 -11.68 0.06
CA GLU A 366 -34.52 -11.07 -0.24
C GLU A 366 -34.86 -9.97 0.78
N GLU A 367 -34.60 -10.21 2.07
CA GLU A 367 -34.79 -9.21 3.13
C GLU A 367 -33.80 -8.05 3.01
N ALA A 368 -32.55 -8.32 2.64
CA ALA A 368 -31.52 -7.31 2.41
C ALA A 368 -31.92 -6.40 1.23
N GLU A 369 -32.37 -6.97 0.10
CA GLU A 369 -32.92 -6.21 -1.03
C GLU A 369 -34.11 -5.35 -0.60
N ARG A 370 -35.08 -5.96 0.12
CA ARG A 370 -36.28 -5.26 0.60
C ARG A 370 -35.96 -4.08 1.53
N CYS A 371 -34.91 -4.19 2.33
CA CYS A 371 -34.49 -3.17 3.29
C CYS A 371 -33.44 -2.19 2.74
N GLY A 372 -33.00 -2.35 1.49
CA GLY A 372 -31.95 -1.50 0.91
C GLY A 372 -30.56 -1.74 1.50
N ILE A 373 -30.31 -2.90 2.12
CA ILE A 373 -28.97 -3.31 2.58
C ILE A 373 -28.19 -3.80 1.37
N HIS A 374 -27.02 -3.22 1.10
CA HIS A 374 -26.21 -3.60 -0.06
C HIS A 374 -25.74 -5.06 -0.02
N ARG A 375 -25.51 -5.64 -1.19
CA ARG A 375 -25.27 -7.09 -1.36
C ARG A 375 -24.02 -7.36 -2.18
N THR A 376 -23.05 -8.04 -1.59
CA THR A 376 -21.97 -8.74 -2.32
C THR A 376 -22.05 -10.24 -2.04
N VAL A 377 -21.44 -11.06 -2.89
CA VAL A 377 -21.44 -12.52 -2.77
C VAL A 377 -20.13 -13.06 -3.34
N HIS A 378 -19.40 -13.90 -2.60
CA HIS A 378 -18.32 -14.70 -3.18
C HIS A 378 -18.89 -15.67 -4.19
N ALA A 379 -18.53 -15.55 -5.46
CA ALA A 379 -18.96 -16.50 -6.49
C ALA A 379 -17.99 -16.56 -7.67
N GLY A 380 -17.86 -17.72 -8.29
CA GLY A 380 -16.94 -17.94 -9.41
C GLY A 380 -15.46 -17.96 -8.99
N GLU A 381 -15.16 -18.23 -7.72
CA GLU A 381 -13.81 -18.39 -7.21
C GLU A 381 -13.34 -19.82 -7.43
N ALA A 382 -13.92 -20.77 -6.69
CA ALA A 382 -13.74 -22.21 -6.86
C ALA A 382 -14.95 -22.85 -7.57
N GLY A 383 -16.07 -22.14 -7.63
CA GLY A 383 -17.31 -22.55 -8.29
C GLY A 383 -17.40 -22.16 -9.77
N PRO A 384 -18.29 -22.81 -10.55
CA PRO A 384 -18.48 -22.51 -11.96
C PRO A 384 -19.25 -21.20 -12.18
N ALA A 385 -19.28 -20.69 -13.42
CA ALA A 385 -20.08 -19.54 -13.85
C ALA A 385 -21.56 -19.57 -13.39
N ALA A 386 -22.14 -20.77 -13.22
CA ALA A 386 -23.50 -20.93 -12.71
C ALA A 386 -23.70 -20.34 -11.30
N MET A 387 -22.67 -20.36 -10.45
CA MET A 387 -22.73 -19.74 -9.11
C MET A 387 -22.66 -18.22 -9.19
N VAL A 388 -21.91 -17.66 -10.15
CA VAL A 388 -21.97 -16.22 -10.46
C VAL A 388 -23.37 -15.83 -10.92
N LYS A 389 -23.99 -16.64 -11.79
CA LYS A 389 -25.36 -16.44 -12.24
C LYS A 389 -26.35 -16.46 -11.07
N GLU A 390 -26.20 -17.40 -10.16
CA GLU A 390 -27.02 -17.50 -8.95
C GLU A 390 -26.85 -16.26 -8.06
N ALA A 391 -25.61 -15.86 -7.76
CA ALA A 391 -25.32 -14.66 -6.98
C ALA A 391 -26.01 -13.42 -7.54
N VAL A 392 -25.93 -13.19 -8.85
CA VAL A 392 -26.50 -12.00 -9.48
C VAL A 392 -28.02 -12.08 -9.58
N TYR A 393 -28.58 -13.19 -10.06
CA TYR A 393 -30.00 -13.24 -10.42
C TYR A 393 -30.92 -13.76 -9.31
N VAL A 394 -30.41 -14.58 -8.40
CA VAL A 394 -31.14 -15.12 -7.24
C VAL A 394 -30.89 -14.25 -6.01
N LEU A 395 -29.62 -14.04 -5.66
CA LEU A 395 -29.26 -13.26 -4.46
C LEU A 395 -29.20 -11.75 -4.70
N LYS A 396 -29.39 -11.30 -5.95
CA LYS A 396 -29.43 -9.86 -6.31
C LYS A 396 -28.15 -9.12 -5.88
N ALA A 397 -27.01 -9.80 -5.99
CA ALA A 397 -25.72 -9.22 -5.71
C ALA A 397 -25.46 -7.99 -6.60
N GLU A 398 -24.92 -6.94 -6.00
CA GLU A 398 -24.50 -5.70 -6.68
C GLU A 398 -23.02 -5.76 -7.06
N ARG A 399 -22.26 -6.61 -6.37
CA ARG A 399 -20.86 -6.95 -6.65
C ARG A 399 -20.66 -8.46 -6.50
N VAL A 400 -19.67 -9.00 -7.20
CA VAL A 400 -19.27 -10.41 -7.11
C VAL A 400 -17.85 -10.47 -6.55
N GLY A 401 -17.70 -11.12 -5.39
CA GLY A 401 -16.42 -11.51 -4.85
C GLY A 401 -15.74 -12.50 -5.79
N HIS A 402 -14.52 -12.19 -6.22
CA HIS A 402 -13.76 -12.94 -7.23
C HIS A 402 -14.36 -12.88 -8.65
N GLY A 403 -15.30 -13.78 -8.97
CA GLY A 403 -15.98 -13.85 -10.26
C GLY A 403 -15.14 -14.37 -11.42
N TYR A 404 -14.00 -15.02 -11.17
CA TYR A 404 -13.05 -15.43 -12.21
C TYR A 404 -13.69 -16.33 -13.26
N HIS A 405 -14.45 -17.33 -12.83
CA HIS A 405 -15.07 -18.34 -13.69
C HIS A 405 -16.28 -17.81 -14.46
N VAL A 406 -16.64 -16.53 -14.35
CA VAL A 406 -17.67 -15.93 -15.22
C VAL A 406 -17.29 -16.01 -16.70
N VAL A 407 -15.98 -15.98 -17.01
CA VAL A 407 -15.48 -15.99 -18.40
C VAL A 407 -15.71 -17.33 -19.10
N ASP A 408 -16.00 -18.39 -18.36
CA ASP A 408 -16.32 -19.72 -18.89
C ASP A 408 -17.73 -19.77 -19.50
N ASP A 409 -18.60 -18.81 -19.17
CA ASP A 409 -19.88 -18.57 -19.83
C ASP A 409 -19.87 -17.19 -20.52
N PRO A 410 -19.48 -17.12 -21.81
CA PRO A 410 -19.37 -15.87 -22.54
C PRO A 410 -20.68 -15.07 -22.63
N GLU A 411 -21.83 -15.74 -22.60
CA GLU A 411 -23.13 -15.06 -22.67
C GLU A 411 -23.47 -14.41 -21.34
N LEU A 412 -23.25 -15.13 -20.22
CA LEU A 412 -23.36 -14.54 -18.88
C LEU A 412 -22.39 -13.36 -18.72
N TYR A 413 -21.11 -13.54 -19.04
CA TYR A 413 -20.12 -12.49 -18.91
C TYR A 413 -20.51 -11.23 -19.71
N LYS A 414 -20.98 -11.39 -20.94
CA LYS A 414 -21.48 -10.27 -21.76
C LYS A 414 -22.68 -9.56 -21.12
N GLN A 415 -23.60 -10.28 -20.48
CA GLN A 415 -24.72 -9.69 -19.75
C GLN A 415 -24.23 -8.88 -18.54
N LEU A 416 -23.27 -9.43 -17.79
CA LEU A 416 -22.71 -8.77 -16.60
C LEU A 416 -21.90 -7.51 -16.95
N LEU A 417 -21.17 -7.52 -18.08
CA LEU A 417 -20.53 -6.31 -18.62
C LEU A 417 -21.55 -5.21 -18.94
N LYS A 418 -22.69 -5.57 -19.53
CA LYS A 418 -23.73 -4.60 -19.91
C LYS A 418 -24.33 -3.87 -18.71
N ILE A 419 -24.51 -4.58 -17.59
CA ILE A 419 -25.03 -4.00 -16.34
C ILE A 419 -23.93 -3.40 -15.45
N LYS A 420 -22.67 -3.39 -15.93
CA LYS A 420 -21.48 -2.90 -15.20
C LYS A 420 -21.28 -3.58 -13.84
N MET A 421 -21.53 -4.89 -13.77
CA MET A 421 -21.27 -5.69 -12.57
C MET A 421 -19.83 -5.48 -12.10
N HIS A 422 -19.65 -5.23 -10.79
CA HIS A 422 -18.33 -5.06 -10.21
C HIS A 422 -17.76 -6.41 -9.77
N PHE A 423 -16.55 -6.74 -10.19
CA PHE A 423 -15.81 -7.92 -9.75
C PHE A 423 -14.72 -7.54 -8.75
N GLU A 424 -14.72 -8.15 -7.58
CA GLU A 424 -13.73 -7.89 -6.53
C GLU A 424 -12.56 -8.88 -6.71
N VAL A 425 -11.54 -8.50 -7.47
CA VAL A 425 -10.46 -9.41 -7.89
C VAL A 425 -9.35 -9.44 -6.84
N CYS A 426 -8.87 -10.64 -6.53
CA CYS A 426 -7.81 -10.92 -5.55
C CYS A 426 -6.70 -11.77 -6.20
N PRO A 427 -5.77 -11.16 -6.97
CA PRO A 427 -4.81 -11.89 -7.81
C PRO A 427 -3.97 -12.94 -7.07
N TRP A 428 -3.34 -12.57 -5.95
CA TRP A 428 -2.48 -13.46 -5.19
C TRP A 428 -3.26 -14.54 -4.45
N SER A 429 -4.40 -14.16 -3.85
CA SER A 429 -5.37 -15.11 -3.27
C SER A 429 -5.75 -16.18 -4.30
N SER A 430 -6.14 -15.78 -5.51
CA SER A 430 -6.60 -16.72 -6.54
C SER A 430 -5.56 -17.75 -6.97
N TYR A 431 -4.27 -17.40 -6.87
CA TYR A 431 -3.16 -18.31 -7.09
C TYR A 431 -3.07 -19.33 -5.94
N LEU A 432 -3.07 -18.83 -4.70
CA LEU A 432 -2.89 -19.65 -3.50
C LEU A 432 -4.11 -20.53 -3.17
N THR A 433 -5.33 -20.15 -3.50
CA THR A 433 -6.53 -20.98 -3.30
C THR A 433 -6.77 -21.98 -4.45
N GLY A 434 -5.95 -21.93 -5.49
CA GLY A 434 -6.10 -22.77 -6.69
C GLY A 434 -7.29 -22.35 -7.57
N ALA A 435 -7.91 -21.20 -7.28
CA ALA A 435 -9.02 -20.64 -8.06
C ALA A 435 -8.62 -20.27 -9.49
N CYS A 436 -7.36 -19.88 -9.71
CA CYS A 436 -6.84 -19.52 -11.02
C CYS A 436 -5.59 -20.33 -11.40
N SER A 437 -5.28 -20.32 -12.69
CA SER A 437 -4.07 -20.97 -13.20
C SER A 437 -2.81 -20.43 -12.51
N PRO A 438 -1.81 -21.30 -12.19
CA PRO A 438 -0.52 -20.84 -11.68
C PRO A 438 0.27 -19.99 -12.69
N ASP A 439 -0.15 -19.99 -13.95
CA ASP A 439 0.36 -19.09 -14.99
C ASP A 439 -0.45 -17.79 -14.99
N PHE A 440 0.09 -16.75 -14.33
CA PHE A 440 -0.55 -15.43 -14.24
C PHE A 440 -0.88 -14.81 -15.60
N THR A 441 -0.23 -15.21 -16.69
CA THR A 441 -0.54 -14.73 -18.05
C THR A 441 -1.90 -15.21 -18.57
N LYS A 442 -2.54 -16.15 -17.86
CA LYS A 442 -3.87 -16.69 -18.16
C LYS A 442 -4.95 -16.21 -17.20
N HIS A 443 -4.63 -15.35 -16.24
CA HIS A 443 -5.60 -14.92 -15.23
C HIS A 443 -6.79 -14.18 -15.90
N PRO A 444 -8.05 -14.48 -15.52
CA PRO A 444 -9.25 -13.83 -16.07
C PRO A 444 -9.28 -12.30 -15.98
N VAL A 445 -8.54 -11.68 -15.05
CA VAL A 445 -8.43 -10.23 -14.94
C VAL A 445 -7.81 -9.58 -16.18
N ILE A 446 -7.00 -10.32 -16.95
CA ILE A 446 -6.49 -9.85 -18.25
C ILE A 446 -7.65 -9.62 -19.23
N GLN A 447 -8.63 -10.52 -19.23
CA GLN A 447 -9.84 -10.37 -20.05
C GLN A 447 -10.71 -9.23 -19.54
N PHE A 448 -10.90 -9.10 -18.21
CA PHE A 448 -11.60 -7.98 -17.59
C PHE A 448 -10.98 -6.63 -17.97
N LYS A 449 -9.65 -6.53 -17.93
CA LYS A 449 -8.90 -5.34 -18.38
C LYS A 449 -9.17 -5.04 -19.86
N LYS A 450 -9.03 -6.04 -20.73
CA LYS A 450 -9.22 -5.90 -22.18
C LYS A 450 -10.62 -5.38 -22.53
N ASP A 451 -11.64 -5.87 -21.82
CA ASP A 451 -13.03 -5.50 -22.07
C ASP A 451 -13.47 -4.24 -21.28
N ARG A 452 -12.55 -3.63 -20.53
CA ARG A 452 -12.82 -2.49 -19.65
C ARG A 452 -13.94 -2.77 -18.64
N ALA A 453 -13.98 -3.99 -18.12
CA ALA A 453 -14.91 -4.38 -17.06
C ALA A 453 -14.75 -3.50 -15.81
N ASN A 454 -15.79 -3.52 -14.97
CA ASN A 454 -15.79 -2.87 -13.66
C ASN A 454 -15.21 -3.86 -12.63
N TYR A 455 -14.03 -3.57 -12.09
CA TYR A 455 -13.37 -4.43 -11.09
C TYR A 455 -12.42 -3.63 -10.20
N SER A 456 -12.06 -4.21 -9.05
CA SER A 456 -11.07 -3.72 -8.07
C SER A 456 -9.94 -4.75 -7.87
N LEU A 457 -8.83 -4.35 -7.26
CA LEU A 457 -7.72 -5.23 -6.84
C LEU A 457 -7.66 -5.25 -5.31
N ASN A 458 -7.59 -6.42 -4.70
CA ASN A 458 -7.77 -6.59 -3.25
C ASN A 458 -6.89 -7.72 -2.68
N THR A 459 -6.59 -7.67 -1.38
CA THR A 459 -5.71 -8.65 -0.72
C THR A 459 -6.40 -9.92 -0.25
N ASP A 460 -7.69 -9.87 0.01
CA ASP A 460 -8.46 -10.97 0.59
C ASP A 460 -8.03 -11.31 2.04
N ASP A 461 -7.12 -12.27 2.24
CA ASP A 461 -6.64 -12.72 3.56
C ASP A 461 -5.12 -12.51 3.74
N PRO A 462 -4.66 -11.26 3.90
CA PRO A 462 -3.23 -10.92 3.85
C PRO A 462 -2.39 -11.62 4.94
N LEU A 463 -2.98 -12.03 6.07
CA LEU A 463 -2.29 -12.85 7.07
C LEU A 463 -1.95 -14.24 6.51
N ILE A 464 -2.94 -14.92 5.93
CA ILE A 464 -2.80 -16.30 5.44
C ILE A 464 -1.95 -16.31 4.17
N PHE A 465 -2.15 -15.33 3.29
CA PHE A 465 -1.38 -15.24 2.05
C PHE A 465 -0.01 -14.57 2.21
N ASN A 466 0.31 -14.11 3.43
CA ASN A 466 1.52 -13.37 3.77
C ASN A 466 1.82 -12.26 2.74
N SER A 467 0.80 -11.45 2.49
CA SER A 467 0.78 -10.46 1.43
C SER A 467 0.32 -9.10 1.93
N THR A 468 0.49 -8.11 1.07
CA THR A 468 -0.07 -6.76 1.23
C THR A 468 -0.71 -6.38 -0.10
N ILE A 469 -1.43 -5.25 -0.17
CA ILE A 469 -2.04 -4.81 -1.44
C ILE A 469 -0.98 -4.58 -2.54
N ASP A 470 0.25 -4.22 -2.14
CA ASP A 470 1.39 -4.08 -3.03
C ASP A 470 1.80 -5.39 -3.71
N THR A 471 1.55 -6.54 -3.06
CA THR A 471 1.77 -7.87 -3.66
C THR A 471 0.89 -8.03 -4.90
N ASP A 472 -0.41 -7.75 -4.78
CA ASP A 472 -1.38 -7.88 -5.87
C ASP A 472 -1.11 -6.88 -7.00
N TYR A 473 -0.80 -5.62 -6.66
CA TYR A 473 -0.43 -4.61 -7.66
C TYR A 473 0.88 -4.96 -8.37
N GLY A 474 1.86 -5.51 -7.65
CA GLY A 474 3.12 -5.99 -8.21
C GLY A 474 2.90 -7.12 -9.23
N ILE A 475 2.12 -8.13 -8.86
CA ILE A 475 1.80 -9.29 -9.71
C ILE A 475 1.15 -8.85 -11.02
N VAL A 476 0.10 -8.01 -10.96
CA VAL A 476 -0.62 -7.62 -12.17
C VAL A 476 0.22 -6.67 -13.05
N LYS A 477 1.10 -5.87 -12.46
CA LYS A 477 2.07 -5.05 -13.22
C LYS A 477 3.07 -5.92 -13.96
N GLU A 478 3.71 -6.84 -13.25
CA GLU A 478 4.80 -7.65 -13.78
C GLU A 478 4.33 -8.68 -14.81
N HIS A 479 3.23 -9.38 -14.51
CA HIS A 479 2.81 -10.55 -15.29
C HIS A 479 1.62 -10.30 -16.21
N MET A 480 0.80 -9.27 -15.94
CA MET A 480 -0.48 -9.06 -16.61
C MET A 480 -0.54 -7.74 -17.39
N GLY A 481 0.58 -7.00 -17.45
CA GLY A 481 0.73 -5.78 -18.22
C GLY A 481 -0.20 -4.66 -17.77
N PHE A 482 -0.44 -4.53 -16.46
CA PHE A 482 -1.14 -3.39 -15.91
C PHE A 482 -0.26 -2.14 -15.97
N THR A 483 -0.89 -1.02 -16.30
CA THR A 483 -0.25 0.29 -16.36
C THR A 483 -0.77 1.16 -15.22
N GLU A 484 -0.09 2.27 -14.93
CA GLU A 484 -0.56 3.26 -13.98
C GLU A 484 -1.97 3.78 -14.30
N GLU A 485 -2.27 4.00 -15.57
CA GLU A 485 -3.61 4.42 -16.02
C GLU A 485 -4.68 3.37 -15.71
N GLU A 486 -4.33 2.08 -15.81
CA GLU A 486 -5.24 1.02 -15.40
C GLU A 486 -5.40 1.00 -13.87
N PHE A 487 -4.34 1.23 -13.09
CA PHE A 487 -4.43 1.36 -11.62
C PHE A 487 -5.35 2.51 -11.18
N LYS A 488 -5.23 3.69 -11.80
CA LYS A 488 -6.15 4.81 -11.54
C LYS A 488 -7.59 4.42 -11.85
N ARG A 489 -7.81 3.79 -13.01
CA ARG A 489 -9.14 3.36 -13.46
C ARG A 489 -9.79 2.37 -12.51
N VAL A 490 -9.07 1.33 -12.06
CA VAL A 490 -9.65 0.30 -11.18
C VAL A 490 -9.96 0.86 -9.80
N ASN A 491 -9.16 1.79 -9.27
CA ASN A 491 -9.47 2.47 -8.00
C ASN A 491 -10.67 3.42 -8.11
N ILE A 492 -10.81 4.14 -9.23
CA ILE A 492 -12.00 4.96 -9.49
C ILE A 492 -13.24 4.07 -9.61
N ASN A 493 -13.15 2.94 -10.33
CA ASN A 493 -14.23 1.96 -10.43
C ASN A 493 -14.62 1.41 -9.06
N ALA A 494 -13.64 1.09 -8.22
CA ALA A 494 -13.84 0.63 -6.86
C ALA A 494 -14.56 1.69 -6.01
N ALA A 495 -14.12 2.95 -6.06
CA ALA A 495 -14.82 4.05 -5.39
C ALA A 495 -16.27 4.21 -5.88
N GLN A 496 -16.51 4.17 -7.20
CA GLN A 496 -17.86 4.23 -7.78
C GLN A 496 -18.75 3.06 -7.32
N SER A 497 -18.14 1.88 -7.18
CA SER A 497 -18.80 0.63 -6.78
C SER A 497 -18.79 0.41 -5.26
N SER A 498 -18.26 1.35 -4.47
CA SER A 498 -18.33 1.28 -3.01
C SER A 498 -19.78 1.34 -2.55
N PHE A 499 -20.04 0.78 -1.37
CA PHE A 499 -21.32 0.84 -0.69
C PHE A 499 -21.44 2.08 0.21
N LEU A 500 -20.62 3.10 -0.05
CA LEU A 500 -20.75 4.40 0.60
C LEU A 500 -22.04 5.11 0.16
N PRO A 501 -22.66 5.87 1.07
CA PRO A 501 -23.66 6.87 0.70
C PRO A 501 -23.11 7.82 -0.37
N GLU A 502 -23.97 8.27 -1.28
CA GLU A 502 -23.57 9.02 -2.48
C GLU A 502 -22.68 10.25 -2.18
N LYS A 503 -22.97 10.97 -1.08
CA LYS A 503 -22.15 12.10 -0.66
C LYS A 503 -20.71 11.68 -0.31
N GLU A 504 -20.56 10.64 0.51
CA GLU A 504 -19.23 10.14 0.92
C GLU A 504 -18.49 9.51 -0.26
N LYS A 505 -19.22 8.88 -1.18
CA LYS A 505 -18.69 8.35 -2.43
C LYS A 505 -18.12 9.46 -3.31
N GLN A 506 -18.83 10.58 -3.45
CA GLN A 506 -18.35 11.73 -4.21
C GLN A 506 -17.12 12.38 -3.55
N GLU A 507 -17.07 12.44 -2.21
CA GLU A 507 -15.89 12.90 -1.47
C GLU A 507 -14.67 12.01 -1.74
N LEU A 508 -14.85 10.68 -1.71
CA LEU A 508 -13.80 9.71 -2.06
C LEU A 508 -13.33 9.88 -3.51
N LEU A 509 -14.26 10.00 -4.46
CA LEU A 509 -13.92 10.20 -5.87
C LEU A 509 -13.15 11.49 -6.10
N ASN A 510 -13.55 12.59 -5.48
CA ASN A 510 -12.83 13.86 -5.57
C ASN A 510 -11.40 13.74 -5.03
N LYS A 511 -11.21 13.05 -3.89
CA LYS A 511 -9.88 12.78 -3.32
C LYS A 511 -9.00 11.99 -4.28
N LEU A 512 -9.55 10.95 -4.93
CA LEU A 512 -8.82 10.16 -5.93
C LEU A 512 -8.47 10.99 -7.17
N TYR A 513 -9.42 11.76 -7.71
CA TYR A 513 -9.17 12.62 -8.86
C TYR A 513 -8.08 13.65 -8.58
N GLU A 514 -8.12 14.31 -7.43
CA GLU A 514 -7.08 15.24 -7.00
C GLU A 514 -5.72 14.55 -6.89
N ALA A 515 -5.65 13.41 -6.18
CA ALA A 515 -4.40 12.66 -6.01
C ALA A 515 -3.81 12.15 -7.34
N TYR A 516 -4.67 11.86 -8.33
CA TYR A 516 -4.25 11.38 -9.65
C TYR A 516 -4.01 12.50 -10.67
N GLY A 517 -4.18 13.77 -10.28
CA GLY A 517 -4.06 14.91 -11.20
C GLY A 517 -5.12 14.91 -12.31
N MET A 518 -6.29 14.32 -12.05
CA MET A 518 -7.41 14.24 -12.97
C MET A 518 -8.40 15.38 -12.69
N VAL A 519 -8.88 16.02 -13.75
CA VAL A 519 -9.97 16.99 -13.61
C VAL A 519 -11.27 16.20 -13.39
N PRO A 520 -12.03 16.44 -12.31
CA PRO A 520 -13.34 15.83 -12.16
C PRO A 520 -14.17 16.17 -13.39
N ASN A 521 -14.69 15.17 -14.11
CA ASN A 521 -15.62 15.46 -15.19
C ASN A 521 -16.81 16.20 -14.57
N ALA A 522 -17.01 17.46 -14.95
CA ALA A 522 -18.22 18.18 -14.65
C ALA A 522 -19.37 17.45 -15.34
N SER A 523 -20.07 16.62 -14.57
CA SER A 523 -21.34 16.00 -14.94
C SER A 523 -22.47 17.02 -14.85
#